data_AF-A0A7Y4KHQ9-F1
#
_entry.id   AF-A0A7Y4KHQ9-F1
#
_cell.length_a   1.000
_cell.length_b   1.000
_cell.length_c   1.000
_cell.angle_alpha   90.00
_cell.angle_beta   90.00
_cell.angle_gamma   90.00
#
_symmetry.space_group_name_H-M   'P 1'
#
loop_
_entity.id
_entity.type
_entity.pdbx_description
1 polymer ?
#
loop_
_entity_poly.entity_id
_entity_poly.type
_entity_poly.pdbx_seq_one_letter_code
_entity_poly.pdbx_strand_id
1 'polypeptide(L)'
;MDEQEADNVFRQLISILGGLGLGWVAAQVLEQVRVGQTKRESVPMEQLELPRDTLSSQLEVPRGGTRGRKPQRKKEELIKTLEYSRKDRLRLLLDGIKRTVIQTADMESEATEFFRQEKSDDVRFEPDEEEPGEAIRLGQAIGGRKEALGKLGALISELREQIDAN
;
A
#
# COMPACT_ATOMS: atom_id res chain seq x y z
N MET A 1 -10.24 -3.37 17.71
CA MET A 1 -10.98 -4.10 16.69
C MET A 1 -10.43 -5.50 16.53
N ASP A 2 -11.29 -6.49 16.36
CA ASP A 2 -10.92 -7.89 16.19
C ASP A 2 -10.61 -8.25 14.72
N GLU A 3 -9.95 -9.38 14.49
CA GLU A 3 -9.61 -9.88 13.14
C GLU A 3 -10.85 -10.18 12.27
N GLN A 4 -11.98 -10.55 12.87
CA GLN A 4 -13.24 -10.77 12.13
C GLN A 4 -13.94 -9.46 11.79
N GLU A 5 -13.93 -8.50 12.71
CA GLU A 5 -14.46 -7.15 12.48
C GLU A 5 -13.68 -6.44 11.37
N ALA A 6 -12.34 -6.58 11.38
CA ALA A 6 -11.48 -6.03 10.34
C ALA A 6 -11.82 -6.56 8.93
N ASP A 7 -12.10 -7.86 8.80
CA ASP A 7 -12.47 -8.46 7.51
C ASP A 7 -13.84 -7.96 7.03
N ASN A 8 -14.80 -7.82 7.94
CA ASN A 8 -16.13 -7.30 7.61
C ASN A 8 -16.06 -5.84 7.12
N VAL A 9 -15.33 -5.00 7.85
CA VAL A 9 -15.14 -3.58 7.47
C VAL A 9 -14.40 -3.48 6.13
N PHE A 10 -13.39 -4.31 5.91
CA PHE A 10 -12.68 -4.38 4.63
C PHE A 10 -13.61 -4.71 3.45
N ARG A 11 -14.46 -5.73 3.59
CA ARG A 11 -15.44 -6.10 2.55
C ARG A 11 -16.46 -5.00 2.29
N GLN A 12 -16.97 -4.37 3.35
CA GLN A 12 -17.91 -3.26 3.23
C GLN A 12 -17.28 -2.07 2.50
N LEU A 13 -16.04 -1.70 2.84
CA LEU A 13 -15.31 -0.63 2.16
C LEU A 13 -15.09 -0.94 0.67
N ILE A 14 -14.74 -2.18 0.31
CA ILE A 14 -14.62 -2.56 -1.11
C ILE A 14 -15.96 -2.39 -1.83
N SER A 15 -17.07 -2.83 -1.23
CA SER A 15 -18.39 -2.68 -1.83
C SER A 15 -18.77 -1.21 -2.02
N ILE A 16 -18.46 -0.35 -1.04
CA ILE A 16 -18.70 1.09 -1.12
C ILE A 16 -17.86 1.71 -2.23
N LEU A 17 -16.57 1.37 -2.32
CA LEU A 17 -15.69 1.87 -3.38
C LEU A 17 -16.16 1.44 -4.77
N GLY A 18 -16.65 0.21 -4.92
CA GLY A 18 -17.25 -0.27 -6.16
C GLY A 18 -18.48 0.55 -6.57
N GLY A 19 -19.37 0.85 -5.62
CA GLY A 19 -20.57 1.66 -5.86
C GLY A 19 -20.29 3.13 -6.20
N LEU A 20 -19.12 3.64 -5.80
CA LEU A 20 -18.69 5.02 -6.08
C LEU A 20 -17.81 5.14 -7.35
N GLY A 21 -17.66 4.07 -8.14
CA GLY A 21 -16.78 4.07 -9.32
C GLY A 21 -15.28 4.04 -9.00
N LEU A 22 -14.92 3.89 -7.72
CA LEU A 22 -13.54 3.79 -7.23
C LEU A 22 -13.07 2.34 -7.08
N GLY A 23 -13.71 1.41 -7.79
CA GLY A 23 -13.37 -0.02 -7.75
C GLY A 23 -11.92 -0.31 -8.15
N TRP A 24 -11.31 0.56 -8.95
CA TRP A 24 -9.90 0.48 -9.33
C TRP A 24 -8.94 0.61 -8.12
N VAL A 25 -9.29 1.40 -7.10
CA VAL A 25 -8.50 1.55 -5.86
C VAL A 25 -8.50 0.23 -5.09
N ALA A 26 -9.68 -0.40 -4.98
CA ALA A 26 -9.82 -1.70 -4.35
C ALA A 26 -9.04 -2.78 -5.12
N ALA A 27 -9.08 -2.76 -6.46
CA ALA A 27 -8.32 -3.69 -7.30
C ALA A 27 -6.80 -3.55 -7.07
N GLN A 28 -6.29 -2.33 -7.01
CA GLN A 28 -4.87 -2.07 -6.75
C GLN A 28 -4.43 -2.58 -5.36
N VAL A 29 -5.26 -2.34 -4.34
CA VAL A 29 -5.02 -2.84 -2.97
C VAL A 29 -5.05 -4.36 -2.93
N LEU A 30 -6.02 -5.00 -3.58
CA LEU A 30 -6.13 -6.46 -3.63
C LEU A 30 -4.94 -7.10 -4.33
N GLU A 31 -4.43 -6.49 -5.40
CA GLU A 31 -3.22 -6.96 -6.07
C GLU A 31 -2.00 -6.84 -5.14
N GLN A 32 -1.85 -5.74 -4.41
CA GLN A 32 -0.79 -5.60 -3.42
C GLN A 32 -0.90 -6.62 -2.28
N VAL A 33 -2.12 -6.91 -1.82
CA VAL A 33 -2.37 -7.98 -0.82
C VAL A 33 -1.98 -9.35 -1.38
N ARG A 34 -2.30 -9.62 -2.65
CA ARG A 34 -1.97 -10.87 -3.35
C ARG A 34 -0.46 -11.07 -3.50
N VAL A 35 0.28 -9.99 -3.80
CA VAL A 35 1.75 -10.02 -3.91
C VAL A 35 2.41 -10.31 -2.55
N GLY A 36 1.76 -9.95 -1.45
CA GLY A 36 2.22 -10.23 -0.09
C GLY A 36 3.27 -9.22 0.42
N GLN A 37 3.50 -9.26 1.73
CA GLN A 37 4.43 -8.38 2.41
C GLN A 37 5.86 -8.92 2.32
N THR A 38 6.79 -8.14 1.79
CA THR A 38 8.21 -8.48 1.82
C THR A 38 8.82 -8.08 3.18
N LYS A 39 9.21 -9.05 4.00
CA LYS A 39 9.97 -8.82 5.25
C LYS A 39 11.41 -9.32 5.08
N ARG A 40 12.36 -8.54 5.59
CA ARG A 40 13.75 -8.94 5.71
C ARG A 40 13.94 -9.65 7.05
N GLU A 41 14.38 -10.89 7.03
CA GLU A 41 14.71 -11.66 8.22
C GLU A 41 16.21 -11.94 8.25
N SER A 42 16.85 -11.64 9.38
CA SER A 42 18.27 -11.91 9.58
C SER A 42 18.45 -13.35 10.03
N VAL A 43 18.85 -14.22 9.11
CA VAL A 43 19.02 -15.66 9.37
C VAL A 43 20.50 -15.95 9.67
N PRO A 44 20.83 -16.72 10.73
CA PRO A 44 22.17 -17.20 10.95
C PRO A 44 22.62 -18.12 9.79
N MET A 45 23.81 -17.87 9.24
CA MET A 45 24.35 -18.58 8.06
C MET A 45 24.40 -20.12 8.21
N GLU A 46 24.39 -20.64 9.44
CA GLU A 46 24.35 -22.07 9.77
C GLU A 46 23.06 -22.78 9.30
N GLN A 47 21.98 -22.03 9.05
CA GLN A 47 20.72 -22.58 8.50
C GLN A 47 20.62 -22.47 6.97
N LEU A 48 21.56 -21.76 6.33
CA LEU A 48 21.60 -21.54 4.87
C LEU A 48 22.61 -22.46 4.17
N GLU A 49 23.44 -23.20 4.93
CA GLU A 49 24.27 -24.25 4.37
C GLU A 49 23.37 -25.41 3.94
N LEU A 50 23.02 -25.43 2.65
CA LEU A 50 22.67 -26.66 1.93
C LEU A 50 23.66 -27.77 2.34
N PRO A 51 23.25 -29.05 2.43
CA PRO A 51 24.19 -30.14 2.68
C PRO A 51 25.30 -30.06 1.63
N ARG A 52 26.47 -29.54 2.02
CA ARG A 52 27.64 -29.59 1.16
C ARG A 52 28.01 -31.05 1.10
N ASP A 53 27.74 -31.64 -0.05
CA ASP A 53 28.14 -33.00 -0.38
C ASP A 53 29.53 -33.29 0.15
N THR A 54 29.60 -34.41 0.87
CA THR A 54 30.71 -34.97 1.61
C THR A 54 31.83 -35.45 0.68
N LEU A 55 32.41 -34.58 -0.14
CA LEU A 55 33.45 -34.94 -1.12
C LEU A 55 34.64 -33.97 -1.16
N SER A 56 35.03 -33.39 -0.03
CA SER A 56 36.31 -32.65 0.05
C SER A 56 37.12 -32.92 1.32
N SER A 57 36.81 -33.99 2.06
CA SER A 57 37.55 -34.38 3.27
C SER A 57 38.58 -35.48 2.99
N GLN A 58 39.44 -35.32 1.99
CA GLN A 58 40.64 -36.16 1.84
C GLN A 58 41.76 -35.38 1.15
N LEU A 59 42.35 -34.43 1.86
CA LEU A 59 43.71 -33.92 1.60
C LEU A 59 44.14 -33.13 2.85
N GLU A 60 44.47 -33.87 3.91
CA GLU A 60 45.09 -33.30 5.10
C GLU A 60 46.54 -32.93 4.79
N VAL A 61 46.82 -31.63 4.69
CA VAL A 61 48.18 -31.09 4.77
C VAL A 61 48.38 -30.57 6.19
N PRO A 62 49.36 -31.08 6.97
CA PRO A 62 49.58 -30.60 8.32
C PRO A 62 50.30 -29.25 8.28
N ARG A 63 49.62 -28.17 8.67
CA ARG A 63 50.27 -26.89 8.99
C ARG A 63 49.80 -26.34 10.33
N GLY A 64 50.73 -26.35 11.28
CA GLY A 64 51.11 -25.23 12.15
C GLY A 64 49.98 -24.47 12.85
N GLY A 65 49.91 -24.65 14.17
CA GLY A 65 48.98 -23.98 15.07
C GLY A 65 48.84 -22.47 14.84
N THR A 66 47.59 -22.05 14.69
CA THR A 66 47.17 -20.66 14.89
C THR A 66 45.97 -20.63 15.83
N ARG A 67 46.05 -19.73 16.81
CA ARG A 67 45.08 -19.56 17.91
C ARG A 67 43.66 -19.36 17.35
N GLY A 68 42.73 -20.21 17.77
CA GLY A 68 41.33 -20.20 17.35
C GLY A 68 40.63 -18.91 17.73
N ARG A 69 40.47 -18.02 16.74
CA ARG A 69 39.53 -16.89 16.80
C ARG A 69 38.14 -17.48 16.51
N LYS A 70 37.22 -17.43 17.48
CA LYS A 70 35.83 -17.91 17.28
C LYS A 70 35.25 -17.22 16.04
N PRO A 71 34.73 -17.97 15.05
CA PRO A 71 34.14 -17.35 13.86
C PRO A 71 32.91 -16.54 14.27
N GLN A 72 32.90 -15.24 13.97
CA GLN A 72 31.69 -14.43 14.05
C GLN A 72 30.70 -15.01 13.04
N ARG A 73 29.58 -15.53 13.53
CA ARG A 73 28.44 -15.97 12.71
C ARG A 73 28.01 -14.78 11.85
N LYS A 74 28.32 -14.83 10.55
CA LYS A 74 27.76 -13.90 9.57
C LYS A 74 26.24 -14.14 9.56
N LYS A 75 25.48 -13.06 9.68
CA LYS A 75 24.02 -13.10 9.50
C LYS A 75 23.75 -12.60 8.10
N GLU A 76 22.96 -13.34 7.33
CA GLU A 76 22.48 -12.89 6.02
C GLU A 76 21.03 -12.44 6.14
N GLU A 77 20.69 -11.36 5.43
CA GLU A 77 19.33 -10.86 5.35
C GLU A 77 18.61 -11.60 4.22
N LEU A 78 17.67 -12.48 4.58
CA LEU A 78 16.79 -13.12 3.62
C LEU A 78 15.52 -12.27 3.43
N ILE A 79 15.09 -12.12 2.18
CA ILE A 79 13.80 -11.52 1.87
C ILE A 79 12.77 -12.65 1.83
N LYS A 80 11.74 -12.58 2.68
CA LYS A 80 10.60 -13.51 2.69
C LYS A 80 9.32 -12.76 2.34
N THR A 81 8.45 -13.41 1.59
CA THR A 81 7.08 -12.93 1.31
C THR A 81 6.13 -13.56 2.34
N LEU A 82 5.41 -12.73 3.07
CA LEU A 82 4.41 -13.13 4.05
C LEU A 82 3.03 -12.64 3.63
N GLU A 83 1.99 -13.38 4.01
CA GLU A 83 0.62 -12.92 3.81
C GLU A 83 0.28 -11.77 4.75
N TYR A 84 -0.51 -10.82 4.27
CA TYR A 84 -1.05 -9.74 5.10
C TYR A 84 -2.09 -10.27 6.08
N SER A 85 -1.98 -9.88 7.35
CA SER A 85 -3.03 -10.07 8.36
C SER A 85 -4.31 -9.30 7.98
N ARG A 86 -5.48 -9.63 8.55
CA ARG A 86 -6.73 -8.96 8.15
C ARG A 86 -6.72 -7.49 8.57
N LYS A 87 -6.15 -7.19 9.75
CA LYS A 87 -5.89 -5.81 10.18
C LYS A 87 -4.98 -5.06 9.20
N ASP A 88 -3.91 -5.70 8.71
CA ASP A 88 -2.99 -5.05 7.78
C ASP A 88 -3.60 -4.82 6.40
N ARG A 89 -4.45 -5.75 5.91
CA ARG A 89 -5.21 -5.56 4.66
C ARG A 89 -6.11 -4.33 4.75
N LEU A 90 -6.79 -4.16 5.88
CA LEU A 90 -7.64 -3.00 6.12
C LEU A 90 -6.83 -1.70 6.22
N ARG A 91 -5.69 -1.69 6.94
CA ARG A 91 -4.77 -0.54 6.95
C ARG A 91 -4.32 -0.16 5.54
N LEU A 92 -3.99 -1.16 4.72
CA LEU A 92 -3.54 -0.95 3.35
C LEU A 92 -4.64 -0.34 2.47
N LEU A 93 -5.89 -0.79 2.64
CA LEU A 93 -7.05 -0.20 1.97
C LEU A 93 -7.27 1.25 2.37
N LEU A 94 -7.23 1.54 3.68
CA LEU A 94 -7.38 2.90 4.20
C LEU A 94 -6.28 3.84 3.69
N ASP A 95 -5.03 3.37 3.68
CA ASP A 95 -3.91 4.13 3.13
C ASP A 95 -4.07 4.35 1.62
N GLY A 96 -4.57 3.36 0.89
CA GLY A 96 -4.91 3.47 -0.54
C GLY A 96 -5.94 4.57 -0.78
N ILE A 97 -7.09 4.50 -0.09
CA ILE A 97 -8.16 5.51 -0.20
C ILE A 97 -7.62 6.90 0.14
N LYS A 98 -6.87 7.03 1.24
CA LYS A 98 -6.29 8.30 1.66
C LYS A 98 -5.35 8.89 0.59
N ARG A 99 -4.47 8.06 0.02
CA ARG A 99 -3.55 8.50 -1.03
C ARG A 99 -4.30 8.91 -2.29
N THR A 100 -5.25 8.11 -2.75
CA THR A 100 -6.07 8.46 -3.92
C THR A 100 -6.78 9.78 -3.70
N VAL A 101 -7.41 9.98 -2.55
CA VAL A 101 -8.11 11.22 -2.20
C VAL A 101 -7.18 12.44 -2.23
N ILE A 102 -6.01 12.34 -1.61
CA ILE A 102 -5.03 13.44 -1.59
C ILE A 102 -4.54 13.72 -3.01
N GLN A 103 -4.14 12.69 -3.74
CA GLN A 103 -3.63 12.83 -5.11
C GLN A 103 -4.68 13.45 -6.04
N THR A 104 -5.94 13.02 -5.94
CA THR A 104 -7.03 13.61 -6.72
C THR A 104 -7.27 15.07 -6.33
N ALA A 105 -7.22 15.42 -5.04
CA ALA A 105 -7.36 16.80 -4.59
C ALA A 105 -6.22 17.70 -5.09
N ASP A 106 -4.99 17.20 -5.07
CA ASP A 106 -3.81 17.90 -5.57
C ASP A 106 -3.92 18.13 -7.08
N MET A 107 -4.27 17.09 -7.84
CA MET A 107 -4.52 17.17 -9.29
C MET A 107 -5.65 18.16 -9.61
N GLU A 108 -6.75 18.15 -8.86
CA GLU A 108 -7.86 19.09 -9.04
C GLU A 108 -7.42 20.54 -8.79
N SER A 109 -6.61 20.75 -7.74
CA SER A 109 -6.09 22.07 -7.39
C SER A 109 -5.16 22.60 -8.48
N GLU A 110 -4.23 21.77 -8.96
CA GLU A 110 -3.29 22.12 -10.03
C GLU A 110 -4.02 22.39 -11.36
N ALA A 111 -4.99 21.55 -11.73
CA ALA A 111 -5.82 21.78 -12.91
C ALA A 111 -6.57 23.12 -12.82
N THR A 112 -7.13 23.43 -11.64
CA THR A 112 -7.83 24.72 -11.43
C THR A 112 -6.89 25.91 -11.55
N GLU A 113 -5.69 25.82 -10.97
CA GLU A 113 -4.69 26.88 -11.04
C GLU A 113 -4.20 27.10 -12.47
N PHE A 114 -3.96 26.02 -13.22
CA PHE A 114 -3.58 26.08 -14.62
C PHE A 114 -4.62 26.86 -15.46
N PHE A 115 -5.90 26.47 -15.37
CA PHE A 115 -6.94 27.13 -16.16
C PHE A 115 -7.21 28.58 -15.75
N ARG A 116 -7.04 28.90 -14.45
CA ARG A 116 -7.08 30.30 -13.97
C ARG A 116 -5.95 31.13 -14.57
N GLN A 117 -4.73 30.57 -14.68
CA GLN A 117 -3.59 31.27 -15.28
C GLN A 117 -3.77 31.52 -16.78
N GLU A 118 -4.38 30.57 -17.51
CA GLU A 118 -4.70 30.71 -18.93
C GLU A 118 -5.90 31.64 -19.21
N LYS A 119 -6.51 32.26 -18.19
CA LYS A 119 -7.74 33.08 -18.28
C LYS A 119 -8.93 32.32 -18.88
N SER A 120 -8.91 31.00 -18.79
CA SER A 120 -10.01 30.13 -19.19
C SER A 120 -10.90 29.91 -17.97
N ASP A 121 -11.73 30.91 -17.64
CA ASP A 121 -12.56 30.87 -16.43
C ASP A 121 -13.79 29.95 -16.54
N ASP A 122 -14.14 29.46 -17.74
CA ASP A 122 -15.30 28.58 -17.98
C ASP A 122 -14.89 27.28 -18.67
N VAL A 123 -14.13 26.44 -17.97
CA VAL A 123 -13.87 25.06 -18.42
C VAL A 123 -15.10 24.21 -18.11
N ARG A 124 -15.70 23.67 -19.17
CA ARG A 124 -16.87 22.82 -19.12
C ARG A 124 -16.54 21.43 -19.64
N PHE A 125 -16.91 20.42 -18.87
CA PHE A 125 -16.84 19.01 -19.27
C PHE A 125 -18.21 18.62 -19.82
N GLU A 126 -18.26 18.27 -21.09
CA GLU A 126 -19.46 17.71 -21.70
C GLU A 126 -19.42 16.18 -21.57
N PRO A 127 -20.55 15.53 -21.26
CA PRO A 127 -20.63 14.08 -21.26
C PRO A 127 -20.48 13.55 -22.69
N ASP A 128 -19.92 12.35 -22.82
CA ASP A 128 -19.86 11.67 -24.11
C ASP A 128 -21.27 11.39 -24.64
N GLU A 129 -21.43 11.37 -25.98
CA GLU A 129 -22.74 11.16 -26.64
C GLU A 129 -23.40 9.82 -26.25
N GLU A 130 -22.62 8.85 -25.77
CA GLU A 130 -23.08 7.53 -25.33
C GLU A 130 -23.58 7.51 -23.88
N GLU A 131 -23.23 8.49 -23.04
CA GLU A 131 -23.68 8.57 -21.65
C GLU A 131 -24.52 9.84 -21.39
N PRO A 132 -25.79 9.72 -21.00
CA PRO A 132 -26.58 10.89 -20.64
C PRO A 132 -26.01 11.52 -19.36
N GLY A 133 -25.59 12.79 -19.46
CA GLY A 133 -25.05 13.56 -18.33
C GLY A 133 -25.36 15.05 -18.42
N GLU A 134 -25.13 15.77 -17.32
CA GLU A 134 -25.13 17.23 -17.33
C GLU A 134 -23.70 17.74 -17.49
N ALA A 135 -23.52 18.77 -18.32
CA ALA A 135 -22.21 19.36 -18.51
C ALA A 135 -21.74 20.09 -17.25
N ILE A 136 -20.56 19.70 -16.74
CA ILE A 136 -20.04 20.11 -15.43
C ILE A 136 -19.07 21.27 -15.60
N ARG A 137 -19.22 22.32 -14.79
CA ARG A 137 -18.24 23.41 -14.69
C ARG A 137 -17.17 23.09 -13.66
N LEU A 138 -15.90 23.22 -14.06
CA LEU A 138 -14.73 22.90 -13.24
C LEU A 138 -14.78 23.58 -11.86
N GLY A 139 -15.05 24.90 -11.81
CA GLY A 139 -15.07 25.67 -10.56
C GLY A 139 -16.19 25.29 -9.58
N GLN A 140 -17.37 24.88 -10.07
CA GLN A 140 -18.47 24.42 -9.22
C GLN A 140 -18.18 23.02 -8.65
N ALA A 141 -17.52 22.17 -9.42
CA ALA A 141 -17.32 20.78 -9.08
C ALA A 141 -16.29 20.58 -7.95
N ILE A 142 -15.37 21.51 -7.74
CA ILE A 142 -14.22 21.35 -6.82
C ILE A 142 -14.47 21.95 -5.44
N GLY A 143 -15.24 23.05 -5.35
CA GLY A 143 -15.47 23.76 -4.09
C GLY A 143 -16.11 22.91 -2.99
N GLY A 144 -17.09 22.08 -3.35
CA GLY A 144 -17.75 21.16 -2.40
C GLY A 144 -16.93 19.90 -2.08
N ARG A 145 -16.02 19.50 -2.97
CA ARG A 145 -15.20 18.29 -2.79
C ARG A 145 -14.20 18.45 -1.66
N LYS A 146 -13.53 19.60 -1.54
CA LYS A 146 -12.50 19.82 -0.52
C LYS A 146 -13.00 19.58 0.92
N GLU A 147 -14.20 20.05 1.26
CA GLU A 147 -14.78 19.83 2.58
C GLU A 147 -15.15 18.35 2.80
N ALA A 148 -15.74 17.71 1.79
CA ALA A 148 -16.06 16.28 1.83
C ALA A 148 -14.80 15.42 2.00
N LEU A 149 -13.70 15.77 1.32
CA LEU A 149 -12.42 15.09 1.44
C LEU A 149 -11.80 15.28 2.84
N GLY A 150 -11.96 16.45 3.44
CA GLY A 150 -11.57 16.69 4.84
C GLY A 150 -12.31 15.79 5.82
N LYS A 151 -13.64 15.66 5.66
CA LYS A 151 -14.47 14.74 6.47
C LYS A 151 -14.05 13.28 6.28
N LEU A 152 -13.82 12.86 5.04
CA LEU A 152 -13.34 11.52 4.72
C LEU A 152 -11.97 11.24 5.36
N GLY A 153 -11.04 12.20 5.30
CA GLY A 153 -9.73 12.07 5.95
C GLY A 153 -9.80 11.92 7.47
N ALA A 154 -10.73 12.61 8.12
CA ALA A 154 -10.99 12.47 9.56
C ALA A 154 -11.53 11.06 9.90
N LEU A 155 -12.54 10.59 9.17
CA LEU A 155 -13.11 9.24 9.35
C LEU A 155 -12.08 8.13 9.14
N ILE A 156 -11.20 8.27 8.14
CA ILE A 156 -10.10 7.31 7.90
C ILE A 156 -9.12 7.30 9.08
N SER A 157 -8.83 8.47 9.66
CA SER A 157 -7.92 8.57 10.80
C SER A 157 -8.52 7.95 12.05
N GLU A 158 -9.81 8.16 12.30
CA GLU A 158 -10.55 7.53 13.41
C GLU A 158 -10.59 6.00 13.28
N LEU A 159 -10.92 5.49 12.09
CA LEU A 159 -10.90 4.04 11.82
C LEU A 159 -9.51 3.44 12.07
N ARG A 160 -8.44 4.19 11.76
CA ARG A 160 -7.07 3.75 12.01
C ARG A 160 -6.75 3.67 13.50
N GLU A 161 -7.17 4.66 14.28
CA GLU A 161 -7.02 4.63 15.74
C GLU A 161 -7.75 3.43 16.35
N GLN A 162 -8.94 3.07 15.84
CA GLN A 162 -9.69 1.89 16.28
C GLN A 162 -9.01 0.55 15.93
N ILE A 163 -8.24 0.52 14.84
CA ILE A 163 -7.40 -0.63 14.45
C ILE A 163 -6.22 -0.78 15.41
N ASP A 164 -5.59 0.34 15.80
CA ASP A 164 -4.33 0.35 16.58
C ASP A 164 -4.56 0.27 18.09
N ALA A 165 -5.72 0.68 18.60
CA ALA A 165 -6.06 0.67 20.03
C ALA A 165 -6.35 -0.73 20.63
N ASN A 166 -6.23 -1.81 19.84
CA ASN A 166 -6.62 -3.18 20.19
C ASN A 166 -5.77 -4.21 19.44
#